data_AF-A0A1J4YAE3-F1
#
_entry.id   AF-A0A1J4YAE3-F1
#
_cell.length_a   1.000
_cell.length_b   1.000
_cell.length_c   1.000
_cell.angle_alpha   90.00
_cell.angle_beta   90.00
_cell.angle_gamma   90.00
#
_symmetry.space_group_name_H-M   'P 1'
#
loop_
_entity.id
_entity.type
_entity.pdbx_description
1 polymer ?
#
loop_
_entity_poly.entity_id
_entity_poly.type
_entity_poly.pdbx_seq_one_letter_code
_entity_poly.pdbx_strand_id
1 'polypeptide(L)'
;MYRVLDALKLTLHPDKRYIGRTSGGFDFLGYRLHPGRKLRPSKLCLDRLLQRARRLYEQGADRDRLRQYVQRWYAWLHGGLRGRVSTYGRFTRIWIAVLTHIKHTGGWIAPT
;
A
#
# COMPACT_ATOMS: atom_id res chain seq x y z
N MET A 1 17.57 -28.59 7.30
CA MET A 1 17.89 -27.16 7.07
C MET A 1 16.67 -26.42 7.59
N TYR A 2 16.82 -25.53 8.58
CA TYR A 2 15.75 -25.03 9.47
C TYR A 2 15.16 -26.07 10.43
N ARG A 3 15.97 -26.58 11.36
CA ARG A 3 15.60 -27.61 12.35
C ARG A 3 14.27 -27.34 13.09
N VAL A 4 13.99 -26.08 13.43
CA VAL A 4 12.74 -25.68 14.10
C VAL A 4 11.52 -25.79 13.17
N LEU A 5 11.65 -25.39 11.90
CA LEU A 5 10.55 -25.48 10.94
C LEU A 5 10.25 -26.94 10.59
N ASP A 6 11.30 -27.76 10.44
CA ASP A 6 11.18 -29.20 10.19
C ASP A 6 10.41 -29.89 11.34
N ALA A 7 10.76 -29.59 12.59
CA ALA A 7 10.04 -30.11 13.77
C ALA A 7 8.57 -29.68 13.82
N LEU A 8 8.26 -28.48 13.33
CA LEU A 8 6.90 -27.96 13.22
C LEU A 8 6.16 -28.37 11.94
N LYS A 9 6.78 -29.17 11.07
CA LYS A 9 6.23 -29.59 9.76
C LYS A 9 5.87 -28.39 8.85
N LEU A 10 6.66 -27.31 8.92
CA LEU A 10 6.48 -26.10 8.12
C LEU A 10 7.52 -26.03 7.00
N THR A 11 7.07 -25.62 5.81
CA THR A 11 7.94 -25.38 4.65
C THR A 11 7.97 -23.90 4.29
N LEU A 12 9.16 -23.38 3.96
CA LEU A 12 9.31 -22.01 3.47
C LEU A 12 8.99 -21.95 1.97
N HIS A 13 8.16 -20.98 1.58
CA HIS A 13 7.86 -20.74 0.17
C HIS A 13 9.13 -20.26 -0.56
N PRO A 14 9.53 -20.89 -1.68
CA PRO A 14 10.82 -20.65 -2.33
C PRO A 14 11.01 -19.21 -2.80
N ASP A 15 9.94 -18.56 -3.27
CA ASP A 15 10.01 -17.17 -3.77
C ASP A 15 9.89 -16.09 -2.69
N LYS A 16 9.54 -16.47 -1.44
CA LYS A 16 9.34 -15.52 -0.33
C LYS A 16 10.49 -15.51 0.66
N ARG A 17 11.53 -16.31 0.41
CA ARG A 17 12.73 -16.44 1.25
C ARG A 17 13.89 -15.64 0.66
N TYR A 18 13.77 -14.31 0.67
CA TYR A 18 14.91 -13.45 0.35
C TYR A 18 15.72 -13.16 1.63
N ILE A 19 17.02 -13.48 1.59
CA ILE A 19 17.98 -13.08 2.61
C ILE A 19 18.96 -12.10 1.95
N GLY A 20 18.93 -10.85 2.39
CA GLY A 20 19.78 -9.80 1.84
C GLY A 20 20.02 -8.68 2.83
N ARG A 21 20.89 -7.74 2.44
CA ARG A 21 21.26 -6.60 3.30
C ARG A 21 20.07 -5.66 3.46
N THR A 22 19.85 -5.18 4.69
CA THR A 22 18.80 -4.19 4.98
C THR A 22 19.03 -2.86 4.25
N SER A 23 20.26 -2.57 3.84
CA SER A 23 20.60 -1.39 3.03
C SER A 23 19.94 -1.37 1.64
N GLY A 24 19.52 -2.52 1.09
CA GLY A 24 18.70 -2.56 -0.13
C GLY A 24 17.23 -2.20 0.11
N GLY A 25 16.82 -2.19 1.38
CA GLY A 25 15.44 -2.08 1.82
C GLY A 25 14.59 -3.30 1.45
N PHE A 26 13.50 -3.50 2.18
CA PHE A 26 12.58 -4.61 1.96
C PHE A 26 11.16 -4.19 2.32
N ASP A 27 10.19 -4.96 1.84
CA ASP A 27 8.78 -4.71 2.10
C ASP A 27 8.31 -5.58 3.26
N PHE A 28 7.68 -4.97 4.26
CA PHE A 28 7.09 -5.69 5.39
C PHE A 28 5.81 -5.01 5.86
N LEU A 29 4.74 -5.79 6.03
CA LEU A 29 3.41 -5.34 6.46
C LEU A 29 2.86 -4.13 5.67
N GLY A 30 3.19 -4.03 4.37
CA GLY A 30 2.75 -2.94 3.51
C GLY A 30 3.61 -1.67 3.57
N TYR A 31 4.74 -1.69 4.28
CA TYR A 31 5.72 -0.62 4.30
C TYR A 31 6.99 -1.01 3.56
N ARG A 32 7.67 -0.03 2.97
CA ARG A 32 9.07 -0.13 2.54
C ARG A 32 9.96 0.29 3.71
N LEU A 33 10.75 -0.65 4.21
CA LEU A 33 11.75 -0.40 5.23
C LEU A 33 13.10 -0.13 4.59
N HIS A 34 13.80 0.86 5.11
CA HIS A 34 15.16 1.16 4.73
C HIS A 34 15.87 1.82 5.92
N PRO A 35 17.09 1.39 6.29
CA PRO A 35 17.85 2.01 7.36
C PRO A 35 17.96 3.53 7.18
N GLY A 36 17.79 4.28 8.27
CA GLY A 36 17.89 5.74 8.31
C GLY A 36 16.76 6.52 7.63
N ARG A 37 15.72 5.85 7.11
CA ARG A 37 14.60 6.50 6.42
C ARG A 37 13.28 6.30 7.17
N LYS A 38 12.40 7.31 7.13
CA LYS A 38 11.01 7.15 7.56
C LYS A 38 10.31 6.09 6.72
N LEU A 39 9.38 5.36 7.34
CA LEU A 39 8.55 4.36 6.67
C LEU A 39 7.76 5.01 5.53
N ARG A 40 7.60 4.29 4.43
CA ARG A 40 6.76 4.66 3.29
C ARG A 40 5.88 3.47 2.94
N PRO A 41 4.70 3.66 2.34
CA PRO A 41 3.94 2.53 1.81
C PRO A 41 4.80 1.79 0.77
N SER A 42 4.76 0.47 0.79
CA SER A 42 5.41 -0.33 -0.24
C SER A 42 4.73 -0.15 -1.60
N LYS A 43 5.44 -0.47 -2.68
CA LYS A 43 4.86 -0.39 -4.04
C LYS A 43 3.59 -1.23 -4.14
N LEU A 44 3.65 -2.48 -3.68
CA LEU A 44 2.50 -3.38 -3.67
C LEU A 44 1.32 -2.85 -2.84
N CYS A 45 1.58 -2.13 -1.74
CA CYS A 45 0.53 -1.50 -0.94
C CYS A 45 -0.17 -0.39 -1.73
N LEU A 46 0.59 0.45 -2.43
CA LEU A 46 0.04 1.50 -3.30
C LEU A 46 -0.73 0.89 -4.47
N ASP A 47 -0.18 -0.12 -5.15
CA ASP A 47 -0.85 -0.78 -6.28
C ASP A 47 -2.20 -1.35 -5.86
N ARG A 48 -2.27 -2.00 -4.69
CA ARG A 48 -3.53 -2.51 -4.12
C ARG A 48 -4.53 -1.40 -3.76
N LEU A 49 -4.04 -0.27 -3.23
CA LEU A 49 -4.89 0.90 -2.98
C LEU A 49 -5.55 1.37 -4.28
N LEU A 50 -4.74 1.56 -5.33
CA LEU A 50 -5.16 2.05 -6.63
C LEU A 50 -6.15 1.09 -7.30
N GLN A 51 -5.85 -0.21 -7.32
CA GLN A 51 -6.73 -1.24 -7.88
C GLN A 51 -8.09 -1.29 -7.19
N ARG A 52 -8.11 -1.21 -5.85
CA ARG A 52 -9.37 -1.21 -5.09
C ARG A 52 -10.16 0.08 -5.27
N ALA A 53 -9.48 1.23 -5.33
CA ALA A 53 -10.09 2.52 -5.62
C ALA A 53 -10.77 2.51 -7.00
N ARG A 54 -10.08 1.94 -8.01
CA ARG A 54 -10.64 1.73 -9.34
C ARG A 54 -11.88 0.84 -9.32
N ARG A 55 -11.80 -0.34 -8.70
CA ARG A 55 -12.96 -1.25 -8.60
C ARG A 55 -14.16 -0.58 -7.90
N LEU A 56 -13.89 0.20 -6.87
CA LEU A 56 -14.92 0.94 -6.14
C LEU A 56 -15.60 1.98 -7.04
N TYR A 57 -14.83 2.70 -7.85
CA TYR A 57 -15.36 3.62 -8.87
C TYR A 57 -16.18 2.89 -9.94
N GLU A 58 -15.68 1.78 -10.47
CA GLU A 58 -16.39 0.96 -11.47
C GLU A 58 -17.72 0.39 -10.94
N GLN A 59 -17.85 0.22 -9.63
CA GLN A 59 -19.09 -0.19 -8.94
C GLN A 59 -20.06 0.99 -8.68
N GLY A 60 -19.81 2.17 -9.25
CA GLY A 60 -20.68 3.34 -9.12
C GLY A 60 -20.52 4.11 -7.80
N ALA A 61 -19.40 3.95 -7.09
CA ALA A 61 -19.15 4.77 -5.92
C ALA A 61 -18.92 6.23 -6.31
N ASP A 62 -19.59 7.13 -5.59
CA ASP A 62 -19.37 8.57 -5.72
C ASP A 62 -17.99 9.00 -5.18
N ARG A 63 -17.68 10.28 -5.40
CA ARG A 63 -16.41 10.89 -4.99
C ARG A 63 -16.20 10.86 -3.48
N ASP A 64 -17.27 10.97 -2.69
CA ASP A 64 -17.17 11.05 -1.23
C ASP A 64 -16.89 9.68 -0.62
N ARG A 65 -17.55 8.63 -1.12
CA ARG A 65 -17.29 7.24 -0.77
C ARG A 65 -15.86 6.84 -1.17
N LEU A 66 -15.39 7.28 -2.34
CA LEU A 66 -14.00 7.07 -2.76
C LEU A 66 -13.03 7.80 -1.83
N ARG A 67 -13.30 9.07 -1.49
CA ARG A 67 -12.46 9.86 -0.59
C ARG A 67 -12.41 9.24 0.81
N GLN A 68 -13.53 8.76 1.33
CA GLN A 68 -13.61 8.08 2.63
C GLN A 68 -12.77 6.80 2.63
N TYR A 69 -12.81 6.01 1.55
CA TYR A 69 -11.95 4.84 1.41
C TYR A 69 -10.47 5.21 1.49
N VAL A 70 -10.03 6.24 0.75
CA VAL A 70 -8.63 6.70 0.79
C VAL A 70 -8.26 7.25 2.16
N GLN A 71 -9.18 7.95 2.85
CA GLN A 71 -8.94 8.45 4.21
C GLN A 71 -8.73 7.32 5.21
N ARG A 72 -9.56 6.26 5.15
CA ARG A 72 -9.39 5.08 6.01
C ARG A 72 -8.07 4.37 5.76
N TRP A 73 -7.68 4.23 4.49
CA TRP A 73 -6.38 3.68 4.13
C TRP A 73 -5.23 4.56 4.65
N TYR A 74 -5.35 5.89 4.52
CA TYR A 74 -4.35 6.83 5.02
C TYR A 74 -4.23 6.80 6.55
N ALA A 75 -5.37 6.68 7.25
CA ALA A 75 -5.39 6.49 8.70
C ALA A 75 -4.72 5.18 9.11
N TRP A 76 -4.99 4.07 8.39
CA TRP A 76 -4.30 2.80 8.60
C TRP A 76 -2.78 2.92 8.40
N LEU A 77 -2.33 3.63 7.35
CA LEU A 77 -0.92 3.83 7.06
C LEU A 77 -0.17 4.57 8.17
N HIS A 78 -0.85 5.44 8.92
CA HIS A 78 -0.25 6.23 10.00
C HIS A 78 -0.60 5.71 11.40
N GLY A 79 -1.58 4.81 11.51
CA GLY A 79 -2.09 4.28 12.77
C GLY A 79 -1.01 3.59 13.59
N GLY A 80 -0.91 3.94 14.87
CA GLY A 80 0.08 3.36 15.79
C GLY A 80 1.56 3.70 15.49
N LEU A 81 1.85 4.45 14.42
CA LEU A 81 3.21 4.72 13.94
C LEU A 81 3.57 6.21 13.97
N ARG A 82 3.18 6.89 15.06
CA ARG A 82 3.37 8.34 15.25
C ARG A 82 4.82 8.76 14.96
N GLY A 83 5.00 9.69 14.03
CA GLY A 83 6.30 10.25 13.63
C GLY A 83 7.21 9.33 12.79
N ARG A 84 6.90 8.03 12.68
CA ARG A 84 7.73 7.03 12.01
C ARG A 84 7.48 6.94 10.50
N VAL A 85 6.25 7.22 10.07
CA VAL A 85 5.83 7.19 8.67
C VAL A 85 6.03 8.56 8.04
N SER A 86 6.55 8.57 6.82
CA SER A 86 6.74 9.79 6.04
C SER A 86 5.39 10.44 5.75
N THR A 87 5.28 11.74 6.03
CA THR A 87 4.11 12.57 5.73
C THR A 87 4.30 13.40 4.46
N TYR A 88 5.28 13.06 3.62
CA TYR A 88 5.58 13.81 2.40
C TYR A 88 4.37 13.86 1.46
N GLY A 89 3.93 15.07 1.12
CA GLY A 89 2.71 15.29 0.32
C GLY A 89 1.39 14.94 1.02
N ARG A 90 1.44 14.46 2.27
CA ARG A 90 0.32 14.10 3.14
C ARG A 90 -0.77 13.29 2.41
N PHE A 91 -2.00 13.38 2.88
CA PHE A 91 -3.18 12.79 2.23
C PHE A 91 -3.36 13.27 0.78
N THR A 92 -3.10 14.55 0.50
CA THR A 92 -3.34 15.18 -0.81
C THR A 92 -2.61 14.45 -1.94
N ARG A 93 -1.35 14.05 -1.73
CA ARG A 93 -0.57 13.33 -2.75
C ARG A 93 -1.18 11.97 -3.07
N ILE A 94 -1.65 11.24 -2.05
CA ILE A 94 -2.31 9.94 -2.23
C ILE A 94 -3.64 10.12 -2.96
N TRP A 95 -4.41 11.14 -2.58
CA TRP A 95 -5.68 11.46 -3.22
C TRP A 95 -5.51 11.80 -4.70
N ILE A 96 -4.53 12.64 -5.05
CA ILE A 96 -4.20 12.95 -6.45
C ILE A 96 -3.82 11.67 -7.21
N ALA A 97 -2.96 10.82 -6.63
CA ALA A 97 -2.54 9.57 -7.27
C ALA A 97 -3.73 8.65 -7.59
N VAL A 98 -4.71 8.56 -6.68
CA VAL A 98 -5.95 7.79 -6.89
C VAL A 98 -6.77 8.38 -8.03
N LEU A 99 -7.03 9.69 -8.01
CA LEU A 99 -7.80 10.36 -9.07
C LEU A 99 -7.13 10.24 -10.44
N THR A 100 -5.81 10.44 -10.50
CA THR A 100 -5.02 10.27 -11.72
C THR A 100 -5.08 8.84 -12.22
N HIS A 101 -4.95 7.84 -11.34
CA HIS A 101 -5.04 6.44 -11.73
C HIS A 101 -6.41 6.08 -12.31
N ILE A 102 -7.50 6.54 -11.68
CA ILE A 102 -8.86 6.33 -12.21
C ILE A 102 -9.01 7.00 -13.56
N LYS A 103 -8.60 8.27 -13.73
CA LYS A 103 -8.64 8.98 -15.01
C LYS A 103 -7.93 8.24 -16.15
N HIS A 104 -6.77 7.64 -15.87
CA HIS A 104 -6.01 6.89 -16.88
C HIS A 104 -6.58 5.51 -17.19
N THR A 105 -7.35 4.91 -16.28
CA THR A 105 -7.85 3.53 -16.43
C THR A 105 -9.34 3.42 -16.75
N GLY A 106 -10.12 4.48 -16.50
CA GLY A 106 -11.50 4.62 -16.88
C GLY A 106 -11.77 6.08 -17.24
N GLY A 107 -12.10 6.35 -18.50
CA GLY A 107 -12.51 7.68 -18.95
C GLY A 107 -13.63 8.20 -18.04
N TRP A 108 -13.47 9.42 -17.54
CA TRP A 108 -14.54 10.11 -16.82
C TRP A 108 -15.67 10.38 -17.81
N ILE A 109 -16.77 9.64 -17.72
CA ILE A 109 -18.05 10.07 -18.27
C ILE A 109 -18.80 10.68 -17.09
N ALA A 110 -18.90 12.01 -17.08
CA ALA A 110 -19.77 12.69 -16.14
C ALA A 110 -21.22 12.25 -16.41
N PRO A 111 -22.03 11.94 -15.38
CA PRO A 111 -23.46 11.84 -15.58
C PRO A 111 -23.99 13.25 -15.89
N THR A 112 -24.71 13.35 -17.01
CA THR A 112 -25.53 14.49 -17.42
C THR A 112 -26.61 14.81 -16.41
#